data_AF-A0A285D6J3-F1
#
_entry.id   AF-A0A285D6J3-F1
#
_cell.length_a   1.000
_cell.length_b   1.000
_cell.length_c   1.000
_cell.angle_alpha   90.00
_cell.angle_beta   90.00
_cell.angle_gamma   90.00
#
_symmetry.space_group_name_H-M   'P 1'
#
loop_
_entity.id
_entity.type
_entity.pdbx_description
1 polymer ?
#
loop_
_entity_poly.entity_id
_entity_poly.type
_entity_poly.pdbx_seq_one_letter_code
_entity_poly.pdbx_strand_id
1 'polypeptide(L)'
;MAIVDLGQLKAHLNITDLLGDEDDALLSDKLDAAQGHIERPVGYKIDSRFGGADQEPVPPSLAQAVLMLAAWWYDQRESAVVGSGATLEVKFITSADWFTDDLFTA
;
A
#
# COMPACT_ATOMS: atom_id res chain seq x y z
N MET A 1 -5.48 5.13 16.90
CA MET A 1 -6.55 5.20 15.89
C MET A 1 -5.98 5.81 14.64
N ALA A 2 -5.92 5.00 13.59
CA ALA A 2 -5.43 5.43 12.31
C ALA A 2 -6.43 6.36 11.58
N ILE A 3 -5.94 7.11 10.60
CA ILE A 3 -6.72 7.98 9.71
C ILE A 3 -7.63 7.23 8.73
N VAL A 4 -7.43 5.93 8.62
CA VAL A 4 -8.23 4.98 7.83
C VAL A 4 -8.92 4.01 8.77
N ASP A 5 -10.03 3.42 8.36
CA ASP A 5 -10.77 2.44 9.16
C ASP A 5 -10.44 0.99 8.77
N LEU A 6 -10.83 0.05 9.64
CA LEU A 6 -10.61 -1.38 9.44
C LEU A 6 -11.31 -1.93 8.19
N GLY A 7 -12.50 -1.42 7.87
CA GLY A 7 -13.25 -1.81 6.68
C GLY A 7 -12.51 -1.42 5.40
N GLN A 8 -11.88 -0.25 5.37
CA GLN A 8 -11.02 0.18 4.26
C GLN A 8 -9.82 -0.76 4.08
N LEU A 9 -9.17 -1.19 5.16
CA LEU A 9 -8.06 -2.16 5.08
C LEU A 9 -8.55 -3.53 4.61
N LYS A 10 -9.68 -4.03 5.11
CA LYS A 10 -10.28 -5.29 4.64
C LYS A 10 -10.60 -5.24 3.15
N ALA A 11 -11.23 -4.15 2.69
CA ALA A 11 -11.51 -3.95 1.27
C ALA A 11 -10.22 -3.92 0.43
N HIS A 12 -9.15 -3.29 0.93
CA HIS A 12 -7.86 -3.26 0.27
C HIS A 12 -7.20 -4.64 0.14
N LEU A 13 -7.38 -5.49 1.15
CA LEU A 13 -6.89 -6.88 1.17
C LEU A 13 -7.82 -7.87 0.45
N ASN A 14 -8.93 -7.39 -0.12
CA ASN A 14 -9.98 -8.23 -0.69
C ASN A 14 -10.55 -9.26 0.33
N ILE A 15 -10.58 -8.89 1.61
CA ILE A 15 -11.24 -9.64 2.68
C ILE A 15 -12.72 -9.26 2.62
N THR A 16 -13.56 -10.20 2.20
CA THR A 16 -15.01 -10.03 2.12
C THR A 16 -15.68 -10.51 3.41
N ASP A 17 -16.95 -10.13 3.61
CA ASP A 17 -17.75 -10.53 4.78
C ASP A 17 -17.87 -12.06 4.97
N LEU A 18 -17.55 -12.85 3.93
CA LEU A 18 -17.52 -14.31 3.98
C LEU A 18 -16.27 -14.87 4.68
N LEU A 19 -15.20 -14.09 4.80
CA LEU A 19 -13.93 -14.52 5.44
C LEU A 19 -13.95 -14.37 6.98
N GLY A 20 -14.97 -13.72 7.55
CA GLY A 20 -15.10 -13.52 8.99
C GLY A 20 -14.31 -12.33 9.55
N ASP A 21 -14.20 -12.30 10.89
CA ASP A 21 -13.62 -11.22 11.70
C ASP A 21 -12.46 -11.68 12.60
N GLU A 22 -11.95 -12.90 12.34
CA GLU A 22 -10.92 -13.57 13.14
C GLU A 22 -9.63 -12.74 13.25
N ASP A 23 -9.29 -11.99 12.20
CA ASP A 23 -8.09 -11.16 12.11
C ASP A 23 -8.32 -9.67 12.45
N ASP A 24 -9.52 -9.27 12.90
CA ASP A 24 -9.87 -7.86 13.06
C ASP A 24 -8.97 -7.13 14.06
N ALA A 25 -8.64 -7.80 15.16
CA ALA A 25 -7.71 -7.27 16.16
C ALA A 25 -6.30 -7.10 15.56
N LEU A 26 -5.81 -8.11 14.85
CA LEU A 26 -4.49 -8.09 14.22
C LEU A 26 -4.38 -6.99 13.15
N LEU A 27 -5.40 -6.85 12.31
CA LEU A 27 -5.47 -5.84 11.27
C LEU A 27 -5.53 -4.43 11.88
N SER A 28 -6.31 -4.25 12.94
CA SER A 28 -6.38 -2.97 13.66
C SER A 28 -5.03 -2.57 14.25
N ASP A 29 -4.32 -3.51 14.88
CA ASP A 29 -2.99 -3.27 15.44
C ASP A 29 -1.97 -2.89 14.35
N LYS A 30 -2.01 -3.56 13.19
CA LYS A 30 -1.15 -3.24 12.04
C LYS A 30 -1.43 -1.85 11.48
N LEU A 31 -2.70 -1.46 11.42
CA LEU A 31 -3.14 -0.14 10.96
C LEU A 31 -2.57 0.98 11.85
N ASP A 32 -2.72 0.83 13.17
CA ASP A 32 -2.19 1.79 14.15
C ASP A 32 -0.66 1.84 14.12
N ALA A 33 0.00 0.68 14.01
CA ALA A 33 1.45 0.61 13.86
C ALA A 33 1.94 1.28 12.56
N ALA A 34 1.22 1.10 11.45
CA ALA A 34 1.59 1.64 10.14
C ALA A 34 1.51 3.17 10.14
N GLN A 35 0.44 3.74 10.71
CA GLN A 35 0.36 5.18 10.92
C GLN A 35 1.49 5.69 11.82
N GLY A 36 1.73 5.03 12.96
CA GLY A 36 2.82 5.42 13.86
C GLY A 36 4.21 5.36 13.20
N HIS A 37 4.39 4.46 12.22
CA HIS A 37 5.61 4.39 11.42
C HIS A 37 5.73 5.54 10.43
N ILE A 38 4.65 5.94 9.77
CA ILE A 38 4.62 7.07 8.82
C ILE A 38 4.77 8.42 9.53
N GLU A 39 4.23 8.56 10.74
CA GLU A 39 4.33 9.77 11.57
C GLU A 39 5.78 10.10 11.97
N ARG A 40 6.64 9.08 12.10
CA ARG A 40 8.06 9.24 12.47
C ARG A 40 8.86 10.06 11.45
N PRO A 41 8.92 9.69 10.15
CA PRO A 41 9.67 10.46 9.16
C PRO A 41 9.03 11.81 8.82
N VAL A 42 7.70 11.95 8.87
CA VAL A 42 7.04 13.25 8.60
C VAL A 42 7.15 14.23 9.78
N GLY A 43 7.36 13.72 11.00
CA GLY A 43 7.68 14.52 12.18
C GLY A 43 6.47 15.15 12.88
N TYR A 44 5.25 14.69 12.60
CA TYR A 44 4.03 15.15 13.27
C TYR A 44 3.00 14.03 13.35
N LYS A 45 2.05 14.15 14.29
CA LYS A 45 0.87 13.30 14.38
C LYS A 45 -0.15 13.71 13.33
N ILE A 46 -0.66 12.78 12.53
CA ILE A 46 -1.49 13.15 11.37
C ILE A 46 -2.79 13.82 11.81
N ASP A 47 -3.42 13.32 12.88
CA ASP A 47 -4.61 13.87 13.52
C ASP A 47 -4.44 15.31 14.06
N SER A 48 -3.22 15.68 14.43
CA SER A 48 -2.90 17.04 14.90
C SER A 48 -2.85 18.07 13.78
N ARG A 49 -2.82 17.64 12.51
CA ARG A 49 -2.61 18.52 11.35
C ARG A 49 -3.73 18.44 10.32
N PHE A 50 -4.44 17.32 10.23
CA PHE A 50 -5.48 17.07 9.22
C PHE A 50 -6.75 16.47 9.82
N GLY A 51 -7.90 16.79 9.23
CA GLY A 51 -9.19 16.15 9.53
C GLY A 51 -10.00 16.77 10.69
N GLY A 52 -9.47 17.75 11.41
CA GLY A 52 -10.18 18.56 12.39
C GLY A 52 -11.02 19.70 11.78
N ALA A 53 -11.81 20.38 12.63
CA ALA A 53 -12.79 21.42 12.21
C ALA A 53 -12.18 22.61 11.45
N ASP A 54 -10.91 22.93 11.72
CA ASP A 54 -10.15 24.03 11.09
C ASP A 54 -8.88 23.52 10.40
N GLN A 55 -8.88 22.26 9.97
CA GLN A 55 -7.74 21.63 9.33
C GLN A 55 -8.09 21.22 7.90
N GLU A 56 -7.07 21.16 7.05
CA GLU A 56 -7.20 20.56 5.73
C GLU A 56 -7.63 19.09 5.87
N PRO A 57 -8.37 18.55 4.88
CA PRO A 57 -8.70 17.13 4.87
C PRO A 57 -7.42 16.30 4.81
N VAL A 58 -7.48 15.09 5.34
CA VAL A 58 -6.37 14.14 5.28
C VAL A 58 -6.00 13.90 3.80
N PRO A 59 -4.75 14.17 3.38
CA PRO A 59 -4.32 13.91 2.01
C PRO A 59 -4.55 12.44 1.62
N PRO A 60 -5.18 12.15 0.47
CA PRO A 60 -5.43 10.77 0.04
C PRO A 60 -4.15 9.93 -0.07
N SER A 61 -3.01 10.56 -0.36
CA SER A 61 -1.71 9.91 -0.40
C SER A 61 -1.25 9.39 0.96
N LEU A 62 -1.55 10.08 2.06
CA LEU A 62 -1.23 9.60 3.42
C LEU A 62 -2.12 8.41 3.79
N ALA A 63 -3.42 8.49 3.48
CA ALA A 63 -4.33 7.37 3.70
C ALA A 63 -3.86 6.12 2.93
N GLN A 64 -3.49 6.28 1.65
CA GLN A 64 -2.99 5.18 0.84
C GLN A 64 -1.65 4.63 1.34
N ALA A 65 -0.76 5.47 1.84
CA ALA A 65 0.51 5.03 2.42
C ALA A 65 0.29 4.15 3.66
N VAL A 66 -0.65 4.53 4.54
CA VAL A 66 -1.02 3.73 5.73
C VAL A 66 -1.59 2.38 5.29
N LEU A 67 -2.54 2.37 4.34
CA LEU A 67 -3.14 1.13 3.82
C LEU A 67 -2.09 0.20 3.23
N MET A 68 -1.19 0.72 2.39
CA MET A 68 -0.19 -0.10 1.72
C MET A 68 0.82 -0.70 2.70
N LEU A 69 1.24 0.07 3.69
CA LEU A 69 2.18 -0.42 4.70
C LEU A 69 1.53 -1.47 5.62
N ALA A 70 0.30 -1.23 6.06
CA ALA A 70 -0.44 -2.18 6.89
C ALA A 70 -0.71 -3.50 6.14
N ALA A 71 -1.12 -3.42 4.88
CA ALA A 71 -1.33 -4.58 4.02
C ALA A 71 -0.03 -5.36 3.81
N TRP A 72 1.08 -4.66 3.54
CA TRP A 72 2.38 -5.29 3.37
C TRP A 72 2.83 -6.03 4.63
N TRP A 73 2.69 -5.46 5.82
CA TRP A 73 3.00 -6.15 7.07
C TRP A 73 2.06 -7.30 7.41
N TYR A 74 0.83 -7.28 6.91
CA TYR A 74 -0.08 -8.40 7.07
C TYR A 74 0.38 -9.60 6.23
N ASP A 75 0.73 -9.35 4.96
CA ASP A 75 1.20 -10.37 4.04
C ASP A 75 2.61 -10.89 4.40
N GLN A 76 3.54 -9.98 4.67
CA GLN A 76 4.93 -10.30 5.04
C GLN A 76 5.05 -10.47 6.56
N ARG A 77 4.90 -11.71 7.02
CA ARG A 77 4.96 -12.08 8.45
C ARG A 77 6.37 -12.41 8.95
N GLU A 78 7.40 -12.13 8.16
CA GLU A 78 8.79 -12.44 8.46
C GLU A 78 9.64 -11.17 8.41
N SER A 79 10.60 -11.04 9.32
CA SER A 79 11.49 -9.87 9.36
C SER A 79 12.50 -9.84 8.21
N ALA A 80 12.78 -11.00 7.62
CA ALA A 80 13.71 -11.15 6.51
C ALA A 80 13.26 -12.32 5.64
N VAL A 81 13.22 -12.08 4.32
CA VAL A 81 12.95 -13.11 3.32
C VAL A 81 14.26 -13.50 2.64
N VAL A 82 14.59 -14.77 2.63
CA VAL A 82 15.74 -15.30 1.86
C VAL A 82 15.27 -15.59 0.44
N GLY A 83 15.88 -14.95 -0.56
CA GLY A 83 15.61 -15.23 -1.98
C GLY A 83 14.55 -14.36 -2.66
N SER A 84 14.10 -13.26 -2.04
CA SER A 84 13.25 -12.27 -2.72
C SER A 84 14.09 -11.39 -3.64
N GLY A 85 14.27 -11.84 -4.88
CA GLY A 85 14.82 -11.04 -5.97
C GLY A 85 13.98 -11.28 -7.21
N ALA A 86 13.14 -10.32 -7.58
CA ALA A 86 12.51 -10.35 -8.89
C ALA A 86 13.60 -10.10 -9.95
N THR A 87 13.88 -11.08 -10.80
CA THR A 87 14.65 -10.85 -12.02
C THR A 87 13.74 -10.08 -12.97
N LEU A 88 13.86 -8.76 -12.96
CA LEU A 88 13.25 -7.95 -14.00
C LEU A 88 14.12 -8.08 -15.25
N GLU A 89 13.65 -8.86 -16.23
CA GLU A 89 14.23 -8.80 -17.57
C GLU A 89 13.89 -7.44 -18.18
N VAL A 90 14.83 -6.50 -18.09
CA VAL A 90 14.76 -5.25 -18.84
C VAL A 90 15.14 -5.57 -20.28
N LYS A 91 14.15 -5.88 -21.12
CA LYS A 91 14.36 -5.88 -22.58
C LYS A 91 14.55 -4.43 -23.00
N PHE A 92 15.80 -4.04 -23.27
CA PHE A 92 16.07 -2.78 -23.96
C PHE A 92 15.48 -2.89 -25.37
N ILE A 93 14.34 -2.23 -25.60
CA ILE A 93 13.78 -2.05 -26.94
C ILE A 93 14.67 -1.02 -27.64
N THR A 94 15.41 -1.48 -28.62
CA THR A 94 16.25 -0.66 -29.49
C THR A 94 15.42 -0.12 -30.65
N SER A 95 15.94 0.90 -31.34
CA SER A 95 15.33 1.42 -32.56
C SER A 95 15.36 0.43 -33.75
N ALA A 96 15.76 -0.83 -33.56
CA ALA A 96 15.62 -1.87 -34.56
C ALA A 96 14.40 -2.77 -34.29
N ASP A 97 13.89 -2.79 -33.06
CA ASP A 97 12.80 -3.68 -32.63
C ASP A 97 11.41 -3.22 -33.08
N TRP A 98 11.27 -1.99 -33.59
CA TRP A 98 10.00 -1.47 -34.12
C TRP A 98 9.81 -1.72 -35.62
N PHE A 99 10.82 -2.26 -36.30
CA PHE A 99 10.87 -2.35 -37.76
C PHE A 99 10.63 -3.75 -38.33
N THR A 100 10.21 -4.73 -37.52
CA THR A 100 9.97 -6.09 -38.03
C THR A 100 8.63 -6.19 -38.78
N ASP A 101 8.71 -5.91 -40.08
CA ASP A 101 8.15 -6.61 -41.26
C ASP A 101 6.65 -6.95 -41.43
N ASP A 102 5.72 -6.59 -40.54
CA ASP A 102 4.29 -6.95 -40.74
C ASP A 102 3.31 -5.77 -40.99
N LEU A 103 3.78 -4.52 -41.08
CA LEU A 103 2.88 -3.34 -41.20
C LEU A 103 2.97 -2.56 -42.52
N PHE A 104 3.77 -3.00 -43.51
CA PHE A 104 3.91 -2.29 -44.79
C PHE A 104 3.73 -3.16 -46.05
N THR A 105 3.18 -4.37 -45.92
CA THR A 105 2.81 -5.20 -47.09
C THR A 105 1.30 -5.41 -47.14
N ALA A 106 0.58 -4.40 -47.64
CA ALA A 106 -0.79 -4.50 -48.14
C ALA A 106 -1.02 -3.46 -49.24
#